data_AF-A0A8S0VXQ3-F1
#
_entry.id   AF-A0A8S0VXQ3-F1
#
_cell.length_a   1.000
_cell.length_b   1.000
_cell.length_c   1.000
_cell.angle_alpha   90.00
_cell.angle_beta   90.00
_cell.angle_gamma   90.00
#
_symmetry.space_group_name_H-M   'P 1'
#
loop_
_entity.id
_entity.type
_entity.pdbx_description
1 polymer ?
#
loop_
_entity_poly.entity_id
_entity_poly.type
_entity_poly.pdbx_seq_one_letter_code
_entity_poly.pdbx_strand_id
1 'polypeptide(L)'
;MVEVDNAKGWNNIVNALCTVFELPDLSKRAGLEAVHANFDAIYARIDQAYRQSLSNNKIRGGIIGIFSKLCVDAILRNKLFDKGILEKILPLLDIDETRHLALNCLNTLTNHGGSGVRIAVSKHANDLCKLVRDLPDDIKVAELIVLTLAHSLETTLKIQSKAELYLESVDMEEVIFTMLDSVRRPYALPGQLLDHALEILAASTRYSANIFKAHPRLIAFLVAGLQAKDWDTRWMCFSGIYDKDEDDAPLSVDPVEFLENISQTLPWNLQRALDTYGASRSDISLALSVSEEYDSAMRDRIVHGDLYAFGLKKAELILKADISIADGILRGSSTWMNSWRSAINKIRAKDMPEDKDAADILDIANLLYHRSNEEAVALARESITRNPEQAYFYYALSFSSDHVERLQAEKKGLKCQQNRRERTGRTDNRQAPDEANEPALALVATSQAARMGHPDDPPPSPSSPRHSGAHGPPALAFVVTPATRTPPPVVNHQRPHPRCRCHVTRCTGPSPHNPATVVSKQHGPAPSTQTSERRRESPPPSLPSHGARTPCTDNNAHGPSPDFSD
;
A
#
# COMPACT_ATOMS: atom_id res chain seq x y z
N MET A 1 34.71 -9.96 -28.73
CA MET A 1 34.09 -9.42 -27.50
C MET A 1 35.13 -8.50 -26.88
N VAL A 2 34.80 -7.22 -26.66
CA VAL A 2 35.73 -6.25 -26.04
C VAL A 2 36.17 -6.76 -24.67
N GLU A 3 37.44 -6.58 -24.29
CA GLU A 3 37.97 -6.93 -22.95
C GLU A 3 37.24 -6.10 -21.87
N VAL A 4 36.10 -6.59 -21.40
CA VAL A 4 35.35 -6.04 -20.26
C VAL A 4 36.05 -6.38 -18.93
N ASP A 5 36.95 -7.36 -18.94
CA ASP A 5 37.57 -7.92 -17.73
C ASP A 5 38.38 -6.90 -16.93
N ASN A 6 38.85 -5.81 -17.57
CA ASN A 6 39.66 -4.75 -16.97
C ASN A 6 38.87 -3.52 -16.47
N ALA A 7 37.55 -3.45 -16.69
CA ALA A 7 36.75 -2.31 -16.26
C ALA A 7 36.53 -2.31 -14.73
N LYS A 8 36.91 -1.22 -14.05
CA LYS A 8 36.63 -1.04 -12.62
C LYS A 8 35.20 -0.51 -12.42
N GLY A 9 34.30 -1.37 -11.94
CA GLY A 9 32.94 -1.00 -11.52
C GLY A 9 31.87 -1.15 -12.61
N TRP A 10 30.64 -1.43 -12.16
CA TRP A 10 29.51 -1.78 -13.02
C TRP A 10 29.15 -0.71 -14.06
N ASN A 11 29.26 0.58 -13.72
CA ASN A 11 28.97 1.66 -14.67
C ASN A 11 29.87 1.63 -15.91
N ASN A 12 31.16 1.33 -15.74
CA ASN A 12 32.11 1.25 -16.85
C ASN A 12 31.80 0.04 -17.75
N ILE A 13 31.45 -1.10 -17.13
CA ILE A 13 31.03 -2.31 -17.85
C ILE A 13 29.75 -2.02 -18.66
N VAL A 14 28.73 -1.44 -18.03
CA VAL A 14 27.45 -1.09 -18.67
C VAL A 14 27.68 -0.12 -19.82
N ASN A 15 28.48 0.93 -19.63
CA ASN A 15 28.75 1.91 -20.68
C ASN A 15 29.53 1.29 -21.85
N ALA A 16 30.53 0.45 -21.59
CA ALA A 16 31.25 -0.28 -22.63
C ALA A 16 30.31 -1.19 -23.43
N LEU A 17 29.41 -1.90 -22.76
CA LEU A 17 28.40 -2.73 -23.42
C LEU A 17 27.38 -1.89 -24.21
N CYS A 18 26.96 -0.73 -23.71
CA CYS A 18 26.12 0.21 -24.46
C CYS A 18 26.80 0.61 -25.78
N THR A 19 28.11 0.88 -25.77
CA THR A 19 28.87 1.16 -27.00
C THR A 19 28.92 -0.05 -27.93
N VAL A 20 29.18 -1.25 -27.40
CA VAL A 20 29.22 -2.50 -28.19
C VAL A 20 27.87 -2.81 -28.85
N PHE A 21 26.77 -2.55 -28.17
CA PHE A 21 25.42 -2.76 -28.70
C PHE A 21 24.88 -1.56 -29.49
N GLU A 22 25.69 -0.50 -29.67
CA GLU A 22 25.32 0.74 -30.35
C GLU A 22 24.04 1.36 -29.78
N LEU A 23 23.90 1.33 -28.46
CA LEU A 23 22.74 1.89 -27.77
C LEU A 23 22.84 3.42 -27.73
N PRO A 24 21.70 4.12 -27.89
CA PRO A 24 21.67 5.56 -27.64
C PRO A 24 21.92 5.84 -26.14
N ASP A 25 22.12 7.11 -25.83
CA ASP A 25 22.35 7.56 -24.46
C ASP A 25 21.11 7.31 -23.57
N LEU A 26 21.14 6.20 -22.83
CA LEU A 26 20.04 5.76 -21.96
C LEU A 26 19.79 6.67 -20.75
N SER A 27 20.65 7.67 -20.51
CA SER A 27 20.40 8.69 -19.49
C SER A 27 19.45 9.80 -19.96
N LYS A 28 19.12 9.82 -21.26
CA LYS A 28 18.25 10.83 -21.87
C LYS A 28 16.96 10.21 -22.34
N ARG A 29 15.87 10.96 -22.19
CA ARG A 29 14.53 10.60 -22.72
C ARG A 29 14.57 10.24 -24.21
N ALA A 30 15.23 11.06 -25.03
CA ALA A 30 15.37 10.79 -26.47
C ALA A 30 16.09 9.46 -26.77
N GLY A 31 17.02 9.03 -25.89
CA GLY A 31 17.67 7.74 -26.02
C GLY A 31 16.72 6.58 -25.69
N LEU A 32 15.92 6.70 -24.63
CA LEU A 32 14.89 5.71 -24.29
C LEU A 32 13.82 5.61 -25.39
N GLU A 33 13.39 6.75 -25.96
CA GLU A 33 12.46 6.80 -27.10
C GLU A 33 13.03 6.08 -28.34
N ALA A 34 14.32 6.27 -28.63
CA ALA A 34 14.99 5.58 -29.73
C ALA A 34 15.10 4.06 -29.50
N VAL A 35 15.33 3.62 -28.25
CA VAL A 35 15.27 2.19 -27.90
C VAL A 35 13.85 1.66 -28.05
N HIS A 36 12.85 2.40 -27.60
CA HIS A 36 11.45 2.00 -27.69
C HIS A 36 11.00 1.75 -29.14
N ALA A 37 11.40 2.63 -30.07
CA ALA A 37 11.11 2.50 -31.50
C ALA A 37 11.73 1.24 -32.14
N ASN A 38 12.82 0.72 -31.57
CA ASN A 38 13.59 -0.42 -32.11
C ASN A 38 13.73 -1.57 -31.10
N PHE A 39 12.78 -1.68 -30.18
CA PHE A 39 12.94 -2.50 -28.97
C PHE A 39 13.27 -3.96 -29.27
N ASP A 40 12.51 -4.62 -30.15
CA ASP A 40 12.70 -6.05 -30.42
C ASP A 40 14.08 -6.37 -31.02
N ALA A 41 14.57 -5.53 -31.95
CA ALA A 41 15.87 -5.71 -32.56
C ALA A 41 17.01 -5.48 -31.56
N ILE A 42 16.89 -4.43 -30.73
CA ILE A 42 17.86 -4.14 -29.67
C ILE A 42 17.86 -5.28 -28.63
N TYR A 43 16.69 -5.68 -28.15
CA TYR A 43 16.53 -6.74 -27.17
C TYR A 43 17.09 -8.07 -27.68
N ALA A 44 16.80 -8.46 -28.93
CA ALA A 44 17.31 -9.71 -29.50
C ALA A 44 18.84 -9.76 -29.51
N ARG A 45 19.52 -8.65 -29.86
CA ARG A 45 20.99 -8.57 -29.82
C ARG A 45 21.53 -8.70 -28.40
N ILE A 46 20.94 -7.99 -27.44
CA ILE A 46 21.35 -8.04 -26.03
C ILE A 46 21.10 -9.43 -25.42
N ASP A 47 19.93 -10.01 -25.68
CA ASP A 47 19.56 -11.35 -25.18
C ASP A 47 20.42 -12.45 -25.79
N GLN A 48 20.75 -12.37 -27.08
CA GLN A 48 21.71 -13.27 -27.71
C GLN A 48 23.07 -13.21 -27.00
N ALA A 49 23.58 -12.01 -26.73
CA ALA A 49 24.83 -11.84 -26.00
C ALA A 49 24.73 -12.38 -24.56
N TYR A 50 23.61 -12.20 -23.88
CA TYR A 50 23.36 -12.77 -22.55
C TYR A 50 23.47 -14.30 -22.58
N ARG A 51 22.78 -14.95 -23.53
CA ARG A 51 22.79 -16.42 -23.70
C ARG A 51 24.16 -16.96 -24.11
N GLN A 52 24.96 -16.19 -24.84
CA GLN A 52 26.33 -16.58 -25.21
C GLN A 52 27.32 -16.40 -24.07
N SER A 53 26.94 -15.69 -23.01
CA SER A 53 27.83 -15.29 -21.90
C SER A 53 27.49 -16.00 -20.59
N LEU A 54 26.90 -17.21 -20.63
CA LEU A 54 26.48 -17.91 -19.42
C LEU A 54 27.62 -18.13 -18.40
N SER A 55 28.85 -18.30 -18.88
CA SER A 55 30.06 -18.42 -18.05
C SER A 55 30.72 -17.10 -17.68
N ASN A 56 30.31 -15.96 -18.28
CA ASN A 56 30.89 -14.64 -18.00
C ASN A 56 29.91 -13.77 -17.21
N ASN A 57 30.05 -13.82 -15.89
CA ASN A 57 29.19 -13.09 -14.95
C ASN A 57 29.29 -11.57 -15.11
N LYS A 58 30.45 -11.02 -15.50
CA LYS A 58 30.61 -9.57 -15.75
C LYS A 58 29.76 -9.11 -16.92
N ILE A 59 29.71 -9.89 -17.99
CA ILE A 59 28.90 -9.53 -19.17
C ILE A 59 27.42 -9.69 -18.86
N ARG A 60 27.02 -10.77 -18.19
CA ARG A 60 25.63 -10.96 -17.73
C ARG A 60 25.18 -9.85 -16.80
N GLY A 61 25.98 -9.52 -15.78
CA GLY A 61 25.73 -8.41 -14.87
C GLY A 61 25.62 -7.09 -15.63
N GLY A 62 26.56 -6.79 -16.52
CA GLY A 62 26.52 -5.59 -17.36
C GLY A 62 25.25 -5.48 -18.21
N ILE A 63 24.77 -6.58 -18.78
CA ILE A 63 23.49 -6.63 -19.50
C ILE A 63 22.31 -6.35 -18.57
N ILE A 64 22.28 -6.92 -17.37
CA ILE A 64 21.25 -6.58 -16.37
C ILE A 64 21.34 -5.11 -15.96
N GLY A 65 22.54 -4.52 -15.89
CA GLY A 65 22.72 -3.08 -15.69
C GLY A 65 22.14 -2.23 -16.82
N ILE A 66 22.23 -2.69 -18.08
CA ILE A 66 21.54 -2.05 -19.21
C ILE A 66 20.03 -2.14 -19.01
N PHE A 67 19.51 -3.33 -18.70
CA PHE A 67 18.07 -3.50 -18.49
C PHE A 67 17.54 -2.67 -17.31
N SER A 68 18.30 -2.53 -16.23
CA SER A 68 17.96 -1.64 -15.11
C SER A 68 17.80 -0.19 -15.57
N LYS A 69 18.68 0.32 -16.45
CA LYS A 69 18.53 1.66 -17.05
C LYS A 69 17.26 1.79 -17.90
N LEU A 70 16.91 0.74 -18.65
CA LEU A 70 15.69 0.72 -19.46
C LEU A 70 14.41 0.65 -18.61
N CYS A 71 14.48 0.05 -17.41
CA CYS A 71 13.32 -0.08 -16.51
C CYS A 71 12.81 1.25 -15.90
N VAL A 72 13.57 2.34 -16.07
CA VAL A 72 13.15 3.69 -15.69
C VAL A 72 11.97 4.17 -16.55
N ASP A 73 11.87 3.71 -17.79
CA ASP A 73 10.71 3.95 -18.65
C ASP A 73 9.65 2.85 -18.49
N ALA A 74 8.39 3.24 -18.27
CA ALA A 74 7.33 2.30 -17.97
C ALA A 74 7.02 1.34 -19.12
N ILE A 75 7.10 1.80 -20.36
CA ILE A 75 6.78 1.00 -21.55
C ILE A 75 7.89 -0.01 -21.80
N LEU A 76 9.16 0.43 -21.77
CA LEU A 76 10.32 -0.43 -21.94
C LEU A 76 10.41 -1.48 -20.84
N ARG A 77 10.16 -1.11 -19.59
CA ARG A 77 10.12 -2.03 -18.45
C ARG A 77 9.10 -3.14 -18.65
N ASN A 78 7.86 -2.81 -19.01
CA ASN A 78 6.81 -3.81 -19.21
C ASN A 78 7.18 -4.74 -20.37
N LYS A 79 7.70 -4.19 -21.49
CA LYS A 79 8.21 -5.01 -22.60
C LYS A 79 9.36 -5.94 -22.19
N LEU A 80 10.28 -5.49 -21.32
CA LEU A 80 11.35 -6.35 -20.80
C LEU A 80 10.79 -7.45 -19.90
N PHE A 81 9.80 -7.13 -19.07
CA PHE A 81 9.12 -8.09 -18.22
C PHE A 81 8.44 -9.18 -19.06
N ASP A 82 7.69 -8.80 -20.10
CA ASP A 82 7.04 -9.74 -21.04
C ASP A 82 8.04 -10.66 -21.75
N LYS A 83 9.31 -10.25 -21.87
CA LYS A 83 10.39 -11.04 -22.47
C LYS A 83 11.15 -11.91 -21.46
N GLY A 84 10.67 -12.03 -20.23
CA GLY A 84 11.26 -12.90 -19.19
C GLY A 84 12.57 -12.35 -18.63
N ILE A 85 12.58 -11.06 -18.26
CA ILE A 85 13.75 -10.46 -17.61
C ILE A 85 13.97 -11.01 -16.19
N LEU A 86 12.90 -11.36 -15.47
CA LEU A 86 12.97 -11.81 -14.08
C LEU A 86 13.81 -13.08 -13.96
N GLU A 87 13.60 -14.04 -14.87
CA GLU A 87 14.34 -15.30 -14.99
C GLU A 87 15.83 -15.08 -15.30
N LYS A 88 16.21 -13.91 -15.81
CA LYS A 88 17.61 -13.53 -16.04
C LYS A 88 18.24 -12.87 -14.82
N ILE A 89 17.46 -12.11 -14.05
CA ILE A 89 17.94 -11.40 -12.86
C ILE A 89 18.17 -12.37 -11.70
N LEU A 90 17.21 -13.26 -11.42
CA LEU A 90 17.23 -14.11 -10.23
C LEU A 90 18.51 -14.97 -10.12
N PRO A 91 19.01 -15.65 -11.17
CA PRO A 91 20.23 -16.46 -11.06
C PRO A 91 21.51 -15.65 -10.81
N LEU A 92 21.48 -14.32 -10.94
CA LEU A 92 22.62 -13.45 -10.63
C LEU A 92 22.66 -13.02 -9.16
N LEU A 93 21.61 -13.30 -8.39
CA LEU A 93 21.58 -13.04 -6.94
C LEU A 93 22.52 -13.98 -6.18
N ASP A 94 22.72 -15.19 -6.68
CA ASP A 94 23.59 -16.20 -6.08
C ASP A 94 25.09 -15.95 -6.33
N ILE A 95 25.44 -14.96 -7.16
CA ILE A 95 26.82 -14.68 -7.57
C ILE A 95 27.28 -13.39 -6.90
N ASP A 96 28.28 -13.50 -6.03
CA ASP A 96 28.77 -12.39 -5.17
C ASP A 96 29.03 -11.10 -5.95
N GLU A 97 29.73 -11.18 -7.07
CA GLU A 97 30.11 -10.02 -7.86
C GLU A 97 28.89 -9.29 -8.44
N THR A 98 27.85 -10.00 -8.87
CA THR A 98 26.68 -9.43 -9.57
C THR A 98 25.50 -9.12 -8.66
N ARG A 99 25.50 -9.63 -7.43
CA ARG A 99 24.36 -9.60 -6.51
C ARG A 99 23.78 -8.20 -6.31
N HIS A 100 24.60 -7.21 -5.95
CA HIS A 100 24.11 -5.85 -5.72
C HIS A 100 23.53 -5.21 -6.99
N LEU A 101 24.10 -5.50 -8.16
CA LEU A 101 23.59 -4.99 -9.42
C LEU A 101 22.24 -5.64 -9.78
N ALA A 102 22.12 -6.95 -9.59
CA ALA A 102 20.88 -7.68 -9.79
C ALA A 102 19.77 -7.21 -8.83
N LEU A 103 20.08 -7.03 -7.55
CA LEU A 103 19.17 -6.46 -6.56
C LEU A 103 18.76 -5.02 -6.90
N ASN A 104 19.71 -4.18 -7.35
CA ASN A 104 19.38 -2.83 -7.80
C ASN A 104 18.44 -2.84 -9.01
N CYS A 105 18.63 -3.79 -9.93
CA CYS A 105 17.72 -4.00 -11.05
C CYS A 105 16.32 -4.43 -10.61
N LEU A 106 16.19 -5.35 -9.65
CA LEU A 106 14.90 -5.73 -9.06
C LEU A 106 14.21 -4.54 -8.36
N ASN A 107 14.97 -3.74 -7.62
CA ASN A 107 14.44 -2.55 -6.96
C ASN A 107 13.90 -1.54 -8.00
N THR A 108 14.65 -1.24 -9.07
CA THR A 108 14.15 -0.38 -10.16
C THR A 108 12.91 -0.98 -10.84
N LEU A 109 12.91 -2.29 -11.09
CA LEU A 109 11.81 -3.02 -11.72
C LEU A 109 10.52 -2.95 -10.89
N THR A 110 10.62 -3.07 -9.57
CA THR A 110 9.47 -3.04 -8.65
C THR A 110 9.00 -1.63 -8.33
N ASN A 111 9.92 -0.69 -8.07
CA ASN A 111 9.61 0.70 -7.71
C ASN A 111 8.66 1.35 -8.74
N HIS A 112 8.96 1.16 -10.03
CA HIS A 112 8.13 1.70 -11.10
C HIS A 112 7.18 0.68 -11.71
N GLY A 113 7.29 -0.61 -11.36
CA GLY A 113 6.54 -1.73 -11.93
C GLY A 113 5.03 -1.62 -11.78
N GLY A 114 4.29 -2.12 -12.78
CA GLY A 114 2.85 -2.33 -12.64
C GLY A 114 2.52 -3.50 -11.70
N SER A 115 1.24 -3.67 -11.38
CA SER A 115 0.70 -4.71 -10.49
C SER A 115 1.24 -6.11 -10.83
N GLY A 116 1.16 -6.51 -12.11
CA GLY A 116 1.64 -7.81 -12.58
C GLY A 116 3.13 -8.08 -12.33
N VAL A 117 3.99 -7.07 -12.53
CA VAL A 117 5.44 -7.18 -12.29
C VAL A 117 5.71 -7.38 -10.79
N ARG A 118 5.05 -6.57 -9.97
CA ARG A 118 5.18 -6.59 -8.51
C ARG A 118 4.71 -7.91 -7.91
N ILE A 119 3.58 -8.43 -8.37
CA ILE A 119 3.07 -9.76 -7.97
C ILE A 119 4.04 -10.87 -8.38
N ALA A 120 4.63 -10.79 -9.57
CA ALA A 120 5.59 -11.81 -10.01
C ALA A 120 6.87 -11.80 -9.14
N VAL A 121 7.37 -10.62 -8.78
CA VAL A 121 8.51 -10.49 -7.87
C VAL A 121 8.16 -10.94 -6.46
N SER A 122 6.96 -10.66 -5.95
CA SER A 122 6.56 -11.06 -4.59
C SER A 122 6.54 -12.57 -4.38
N LYS A 123 6.35 -13.37 -5.44
CA LYS A 123 6.47 -14.84 -5.39
C LYS A 123 7.87 -15.35 -5.04
N HIS A 124 8.89 -14.50 -5.15
CA HIS A 124 10.26 -14.80 -4.76
C HIS A 124 10.61 -14.22 -3.38
N ALA A 125 9.62 -13.82 -2.59
CA ALA A 125 9.88 -13.16 -1.31
C ALA A 125 10.72 -14.00 -0.35
N ASN A 126 10.47 -15.31 -0.27
CA ASN A 126 11.23 -16.22 0.58
C ASN A 126 12.68 -16.44 0.11
N ASP A 127 12.90 -16.52 -1.21
CA ASP A 127 14.26 -16.59 -1.78
C ASP A 127 15.07 -15.34 -1.42
N LEU A 128 14.42 -14.17 -1.49
CA LEU A 128 15.03 -12.89 -1.12
C LEU A 128 15.27 -12.81 0.40
N CYS A 129 14.32 -13.24 1.23
CA CYS A 129 14.50 -13.27 2.69
C CYS A 129 15.65 -14.19 3.11
N LYS A 130 15.78 -15.35 2.46
CA LYS A 130 16.93 -16.24 2.63
C LYS A 130 18.25 -15.52 2.37
N LEU A 131 18.34 -14.70 1.33
CA LEU A 131 19.56 -13.96 1.02
C LEU A 131 19.94 -12.95 2.12
N VAL A 132 18.96 -12.30 2.76
CA VAL A 132 19.18 -11.40 3.92
C VAL A 132 19.70 -12.16 5.14
N ARG A 133 19.22 -13.39 5.35
CA ARG A 133 19.68 -14.29 6.43
C ARG A 133 21.08 -14.83 6.16
N ASP A 134 21.35 -15.22 4.93
CA ASP A 134 22.62 -15.83 4.53
C ASP A 134 23.75 -14.79 4.46
N LEU A 135 23.42 -13.50 4.30
CA LEU A 135 24.36 -12.37 4.24
C LEU A 135 24.04 -11.29 5.31
N PRO A 136 24.15 -11.61 6.61
CA PRO A 136 23.72 -10.70 7.68
C PRO A 136 24.61 -9.44 7.82
N ASP A 137 25.85 -9.50 7.33
CA ASP A 137 26.80 -8.39 7.40
C ASP A 137 26.68 -7.43 6.19
N ASP A 138 25.97 -7.82 5.14
CA ASP A 138 25.77 -7.00 3.95
C ASP A 138 24.50 -6.16 4.09
N ILE A 139 24.66 -4.98 4.72
CA ILE A 139 23.57 -4.02 4.94
C ILE A 139 22.94 -3.59 3.60
N LYS A 140 23.71 -3.54 2.51
CA LYS A 140 23.20 -3.09 1.22
C LYS A 140 22.30 -4.14 0.57
N VAL A 141 22.63 -5.43 0.74
CA VAL A 141 21.75 -6.54 0.36
C VAL A 141 20.44 -6.46 1.13
N ALA A 142 20.49 -6.31 2.45
CA ALA A 142 19.30 -6.17 3.27
C ALA A 142 18.42 -4.99 2.84
N GLU A 143 19.01 -3.81 2.66
CA GLU A 143 18.31 -2.60 2.21
C GLU A 143 17.61 -2.83 0.86
N LEU A 144 18.34 -3.28 -0.18
CA LEU A 144 17.75 -3.45 -1.50
C LEU A 144 16.64 -4.50 -1.53
N ILE A 145 16.75 -5.55 -0.71
CA ILE A 145 15.72 -6.58 -0.59
C ILE A 145 14.49 -6.02 0.13
N VAL A 146 14.64 -5.32 1.24
CA VAL A 146 13.53 -4.69 1.97
C VAL A 146 12.75 -3.74 1.04
N LEU A 147 13.45 -2.89 0.29
CA LEU A 147 12.81 -1.97 -0.66
C LEU A 147 12.07 -2.73 -1.78
N THR A 148 12.71 -3.76 -2.35
CA THR A 148 12.09 -4.59 -3.40
C THR A 148 10.83 -5.30 -2.88
N LEU A 149 10.89 -5.84 -1.66
CA LEU A 149 9.78 -6.52 -1.02
C LEU A 149 8.66 -5.57 -0.63
N ALA A 150 8.96 -4.35 -0.19
CA ALA A 150 7.94 -3.37 0.18
C ALA A 150 7.10 -3.03 -1.04
N HIS A 151 7.73 -2.57 -2.13
CA HIS A 151 7.01 -2.24 -3.35
C HIS A 151 6.21 -3.44 -3.91
N SER A 152 6.76 -4.65 -3.86
CA SER A 152 6.11 -5.84 -4.43
C SER A 152 4.98 -6.39 -3.56
N LEU A 153 5.21 -6.62 -2.27
CA LEU A 153 4.22 -7.17 -1.34
C LEU A 153 3.12 -6.18 -1.02
N GLU A 154 3.41 -4.88 -0.85
CA GLU A 154 2.39 -3.87 -0.57
C GLU A 154 1.31 -3.86 -1.69
N THR A 155 1.74 -3.99 -2.95
CA THR A 155 0.80 -4.10 -4.08
C THR A 155 -0.04 -5.38 -3.99
N THR A 156 0.58 -6.51 -3.68
CA THR A 156 -0.13 -7.79 -3.49
C THR A 156 -1.13 -7.73 -2.33
N LEU A 157 -0.75 -7.11 -1.21
CA LEU A 157 -1.58 -6.91 -0.02
C LEU A 157 -2.69 -5.88 -0.27
N LYS A 158 -2.55 -4.92 -1.18
CA LYS A 158 -3.61 -3.95 -1.49
C LYS A 158 -4.71 -4.52 -2.38
N ILE A 159 -4.46 -5.60 -3.12
CA ILE A 159 -5.45 -6.26 -3.98
C ILE A 159 -6.33 -7.19 -3.13
N GLN A 160 -7.19 -6.61 -2.29
CA GLN A 160 -8.01 -7.31 -1.28
C GLN A 160 -8.70 -8.57 -1.83
N SER A 161 -9.26 -8.52 -3.04
CA SER A 161 -10.02 -9.64 -3.61
C SER A 161 -9.18 -10.86 -4.01
N LYS A 162 -7.85 -10.74 -4.07
CA LYS A 162 -6.94 -11.80 -4.53
C LYS A 162 -5.68 -11.95 -3.68
N ALA A 163 -5.52 -11.16 -2.62
CA ALA A 163 -4.32 -11.18 -1.78
C ALA A 163 -4.01 -12.59 -1.29
N GLU A 164 -5.01 -13.32 -0.79
CA GLU A 164 -4.87 -14.70 -0.32
C GLU A 164 -4.25 -15.62 -1.40
N LEU A 165 -4.79 -15.60 -2.62
CA LEU A 165 -4.31 -16.43 -3.74
C LEU A 165 -2.84 -16.16 -4.09
N TYR A 166 -2.37 -14.93 -3.94
CA TYR A 166 -0.99 -14.57 -4.24
C TYR A 166 -0.05 -14.91 -3.07
N LEU A 167 -0.54 -14.77 -1.85
CA LEU A 167 0.22 -15.04 -0.62
C LEU A 167 0.30 -16.53 -0.29
N GLU A 168 -0.52 -17.40 -0.88
CA GLU A 168 -0.44 -18.87 -0.72
C GLU A 168 0.97 -19.43 -1.00
N SER A 169 1.72 -18.78 -1.90
CA SER A 169 3.09 -19.17 -2.26
C SER A 169 4.18 -18.51 -1.42
N VAL A 170 3.82 -17.61 -0.51
CA VAL A 170 4.76 -16.79 0.28
C VAL A 170 4.64 -17.16 1.75
N ASP A 171 5.74 -17.62 2.35
CA ASP A 171 5.81 -17.76 3.81
C ASP A 171 5.97 -16.35 4.44
N MET A 172 4.82 -15.78 4.80
CA MET A 172 4.72 -14.47 5.43
C MET A 172 5.34 -14.41 6.83
N GLU A 173 5.46 -15.54 7.54
CA GLU A 173 6.13 -15.57 8.83
C GLU A 173 7.64 -15.29 8.66
N GLU A 174 8.27 -15.93 7.67
CA GLU A 174 9.67 -15.66 7.32
C GLU A 174 9.87 -14.20 6.87
N VAL A 175 8.97 -13.67 6.03
CA VAL A 175 9.03 -12.27 5.58
C VAL A 175 8.95 -11.30 6.76
N ILE A 176 7.95 -11.45 7.63
CA ILE A 176 7.72 -10.58 8.79
C ILE A 176 8.94 -10.59 9.72
N PHE A 177 9.50 -11.77 10.01
CA PHE A 177 10.70 -11.86 10.85
C PHE A 177 11.93 -11.30 10.18
N THR A 178 12.08 -11.46 8.86
CA THR A 178 13.18 -10.84 8.12
C THR A 178 13.12 -9.32 8.19
N MET A 179 11.92 -8.72 8.09
CA MET A 179 11.74 -7.27 8.24
C MET A 179 12.09 -6.83 9.67
N LEU A 180 11.55 -7.52 10.68
CA LEU A 180 11.83 -7.23 12.08
C LEU A 180 13.32 -7.33 12.40
N ASP A 181 14.00 -8.37 11.93
CA ASP A 181 15.42 -8.57 12.20
C ASP A 181 16.28 -7.55 11.46
N SER A 182 15.86 -7.11 10.26
CA SER A 182 16.54 -6.05 9.50
C SER A 182 16.52 -4.70 10.23
N VAL A 183 15.37 -4.31 10.81
CA VAL A 183 15.24 -3.05 11.57
C VAL A 183 15.83 -3.13 12.99
N ARG A 184 16.16 -4.31 13.49
CA ARG A 184 16.81 -4.48 14.81
C ARG A 184 18.33 -4.45 14.74
N ARG A 185 18.93 -4.40 13.55
CA ARG A 185 20.39 -4.40 13.41
C ARG A 185 20.98 -3.13 14.05
N PRO A 186 22.09 -3.23 14.82
CA PRO A 186 22.61 -2.14 15.65
C PRO A 186 23.31 -1.01 14.87
N TYR A 187 23.41 -1.12 13.55
CA TYR A 187 24.07 -0.14 12.70
C TYR A 187 23.14 1.02 12.37
N ALA A 188 23.70 2.16 11.92
CA ALA A 188 22.90 3.27 11.42
C ALA A 188 22.04 2.78 10.23
N LEU A 189 20.78 2.48 10.52
CA LEU A 189 19.84 2.01 9.51
C LEU A 189 19.64 3.14 8.49
N PRO A 190 19.78 2.87 7.18
CA PRO A 190 19.29 3.79 6.18
C PRO A 190 17.81 4.08 6.46
N GLY A 191 17.41 5.36 6.50
CA GLY A 191 16.01 5.74 6.80
C GLY A 191 15.01 4.97 5.93
N GLN A 192 15.34 4.83 4.63
CA GLN A 192 14.53 4.07 3.67
C GLN A 192 14.31 2.61 4.10
N LEU A 193 15.31 1.92 4.67
CA LEU A 193 15.13 0.54 5.11
C LEU A 193 14.07 0.46 6.21
N LEU A 194 14.13 1.37 7.20
CA LEU A 194 13.18 1.40 8.29
C LEU A 194 11.77 1.67 7.79
N ASP A 195 11.59 2.69 6.94
CA ASP A 195 10.28 3.09 6.44
C ASP A 195 9.60 1.94 5.67
N HIS A 196 10.31 1.33 4.73
CA HIS A 196 9.79 0.24 3.90
C HIS A 196 9.57 -1.06 4.70
N ALA A 197 10.41 -1.35 5.69
CA ALA A 197 10.20 -2.49 6.58
C ALA A 197 8.95 -2.28 7.46
N LEU A 198 8.75 -1.06 7.98
CA LEU A 198 7.57 -0.71 8.77
C LEU A 198 6.29 -0.77 7.93
N GLU A 199 6.35 -0.33 6.68
CA GLU A 199 5.24 -0.44 5.73
C GLU A 199 4.81 -1.90 5.54
N ILE A 200 5.75 -2.82 5.28
CA ILE A 200 5.44 -4.26 5.18
C ILE A 200 4.87 -4.78 6.50
N LEU A 201 5.51 -4.47 7.63
CA LEU A 201 5.07 -4.95 8.95
C LEU A 201 3.65 -4.49 9.28
N ALA A 202 3.34 -3.22 9.02
CA ALA A 202 2.02 -2.63 9.21
C ALA A 202 0.99 -3.27 8.28
N ALA A 203 1.25 -3.31 6.97
CA ALA A 203 0.34 -3.89 5.98
C ALA A 203 0.08 -5.39 6.22
N SER A 204 1.06 -6.11 6.76
CA SER A 204 0.94 -7.54 7.05
C SER A 204 0.03 -7.84 8.25
N THR A 205 -0.25 -6.87 9.13
CA THR A 205 -1.08 -7.11 10.33
C THR A 205 -2.48 -7.60 10.01
N ARG A 206 -3.07 -7.07 8.92
CA ARG A 206 -4.36 -7.48 8.37
C ARG A 206 -4.34 -8.94 7.91
N TYR A 207 -3.45 -9.26 6.97
CA TYR A 207 -3.43 -10.57 6.31
C TYR A 207 -2.75 -11.68 7.12
N SER A 208 -1.97 -11.32 8.14
CA SER A 208 -1.20 -12.24 8.98
C SER A 208 -1.56 -12.11 10.46
N ALA A 209 -2.82 -11.76 10.77
CA ALA A 209 -3.30 -11.56 12.14
C ALA A 209 -2.95 -12.73 13.10
N ASN A 210 -2.99 -13.97 12.60
CA ASN A 210 -2.61 -15.17 13.35
C ASN A 210 -1.12 -15.17 13.76
N ILE A 211 -0.21 -14.72 12.89
CA ILE A 211 1.23 -14.60 13.18
C ILE A 211 1.43 -13.54 14.27
N PHE A 212 0.80 -12.38 14.15
CA PHE A 212 0.89 -11.32 15.16
C PHE A 212 0.27 -11.73 16.51
N LYS A 213 -0.77 -12.57 16.50
CA LYS A 213 -1.35 -13.16 17.71
C LYS A 213 -0.42 -14.19 18.35
N ALA A 214 0.25 -15.02 17.55
CA ALA A 214 1.22 -16.00 18.01
C ALA A 214 2.50 -15.37 18.57
N HIS A 215 2.87 -14.17 18.08
CA HIS A 215 4.12 -13.50 18.41
C HIS A 215 3.91 -12.08 18.96
N PRO A 216 3.56 -11.93 20.26
CA PRO A 216 3.28 -10.62 20.89
C PRO A 216 4.41 -9.59 20.77
N ARG A 217 5.66 -10.04 20.54
CA ARG A 217 6.81 -9.17 20.29
C ARG A 217 6.66 -8.29 19.05
N LEU A 218 5.91 -8.75 18.03
CA LEU A 218 5.63 -7.96 16.82
C LEU A 218 4.72 -6.77 17.15
N ILE A 219 3.67 -7.02 17.93
CA ILE A 219 2.79 -5.94 18.43
C ILE A 219 3.56 -5.00 19.35
N ALA A 220 4.39 -5.54 20.26
CA ALA A 220 5.22 -4.71 21.13
C ALA A 220 6.18 -3.81 20.34
N PHE A 221 6.70 -4.29 19.20
CA PHE A 221 7.53 -3.49 18.30
C PHE A 221 6.74 -2.33 17.66
N LEU A 222 5.54 -2.59 17.12
CA LEU A 222 4.68 -1.52 16.59
C LEU A 222 4.30 -0.50 17.68
N VAL A 223 3.94 -0.97 18.89
CA VAL A 223 3.63 -0.11 20.03
C VAL A 223 4.83 0.75 20.44
N ALA A 224 6.05 0.21 20.39
CA ALA A 224 7.26 0.98 20.63
C ALA A 224 7.47 2.06 19.56
N GLY A 225 7.14 1.76 18.29
CA GLY A 225 7.18 2.71 17.18
C GLY A 225 6.27 3.93 17.35
N LEU A 226 5.19 3.82 18.13
CA LEU A 226 4.35 4.97 18.51
C LEU A 226 5.11 6.05 19.33
N GLN A 227 6.28 5.71 19.87
CA GLN A 227 7.16 6.64 20.59
C GLN A 227 8.21 7.29 19.70
N ALA A 228 8.24 6.97 18.40
CA ALA A 228 9.15 7.60 17.45
C ALA A 228 8.92 9.12 17.40
N LYS A 229 9.99 9.89 17.23
CA LYS A 229 9.88 11.34 17.04
C LYS A 229 9.28 11.70 15.69
N ASP A 230 9.58 10.87 14.70
CA ASP A 230 9.06 10.97 13.35
C ASP A 230 7.55 10.64 13.32
N TRP A 231 6.76 11.47 12.64
CA TRP A 231 5.31 11.30 12.58
C TRP A 231 4.91 10.14 11.66
N ASP A 232 5.58 9.99 10.53
CA ASP A 232 5.25 8.96 9.54
C ASP A 232 5.49 7.56 10.12
N THR A 233 6.60 7.37 10.84
CA THR A 233 6.90 6.16 11.62
C THR A 233 5.78 5.84 12.62
N ARG A 234 5.31 6.84 13.37
CA ARG A 234 4.22 6.66 14.35
C ARG A 234 2.93 6.26 13.66
N TRP A 235 2.60 6.91 12.55
CA TRP A 235 1.40 6.63 11.77
C TRP A 235 1.43 5.22 11.17
N MET A 236 2.55 4.79 10.57
CA MET A 236 2.69 3.43 10.04
C MET A 236 2.51 2.38 11.14
N CYS A 237 3.14 2.58 12.29
CA CYS A 237 2.98 1.67 13.43
C CYS A 237 1.54 1.66 13.96
N PHE A 238 0.89 2.82 14.01
CA PHE A 238 -0.51 2.94 14.40
C PHE A 238 -1.44 2.23 13.43
N SER A 239 -1.26 2.42 12.11
CA SER A 239 -2.00 1.71 11.06
C SER A 239 -1.88 0.20 11.23
N GLY A 240 -0.67 -0.33 11.46
CA GLY A 240 -0.52 -1.77 11.71
C GLY A 240 -1.27 -2.26 12.98
N ILE A 241 -1.34 -1.44 14.02
CA ILE A 241 -2.11 -1.80 15.22
C ILE A 241 -3.61 -1.74 14.95
N TYR A 242 -4.05 -0.73 14.19
CA TYR A 242 -5.46 -0.46 13.89
C TYR A 242 -6.05 -1.47 12.89
N ASP A 243 -5.32 -1.76 11.80
CA ASP A 243 -5.79 -2.60 10.69
C ASP A 243 -5.97 -4.07 11.08
N LYS A 244 -5.35 -4.50 12.21
CA LYS A 244 -5.51 -5.84 12.76
C LYS A 244 -6.96 -6.19 13.11
N ASP A 245 -7.77 -5.19 13.47
CA ASP A 245 -9.14 -5.40 13.96
C ASP A 245 -10.21 -5.13 12.88
N GLU A 246 -9.82 -4.70 11.67
CA GLU A 246 -10.77 -4.28 10.62
C GLU A 246 -11.48 -5.47 9.92
N ASP A 247 -10.87 -6.65 9.84
CA ASP A 247 -11.48 -7.78 9.12
C ASP A 247 -12.70 -8.39 9.86
N ASP A 248 -12.86 -8.13 11.17
CA ASP A 248 -14.03 -8.52 11.96
C ASP A 248 -14.96 -7.34 12.31
N ALA A 249 -14.48 -6.10 12.22
CA ALA A 249 -15.31 -4.93 12.48
C ALA A 249 -16.12 -4.60 11.23
N PRO A 250 -17.47 -4.66 11.26
CA PRO A 250 -18.24 -4.11 10.15
C PRO A 250 -17.80 -2.66 9.94
N LEU A 251 -17.53 -2.28 8.68
CA LEU A 251 -17.20 -0.89 8.30
C LEU A 251 -18.19 0.14 8.86
N SER A 252 -19.37 -0.30 9.30
CA SER A 252 -20.20 0.41 10.26
C SER A 252 -19.70 0.15 11.69
N VAL A 253 -18.82 1.02 12.19
CA VAL A 253 -18.73 1.20 13.65
C VAL A 253 -20.16 1.45 14.13
N ASP A 254 -20.69 0.62 15.03
CA ASP A 254 -22.04 0.85 15.55
C ASP A 254 -22.05 2.25 16.19
N PRO A 255 -22.84 3.21 15.70
CA PRO A 255 -22.86 4.54 16.29
C PRO A 255 -23.21 4.52 17.78
N VAL A 256 -24.01 3.54 18.23
CA VAL A 256 -24.30 3.34 19.66
C VAL A 256 -23.06 2.91 20.40
N GLU A 257 -22.37 1.88 19.92
CA GLU A 257 -21.14 1.38 20.53
C GLU A 257 -20.04 2.44 20.52
N PHE A 258 -19.94 3.24 19.45
CA PHE A 258 -19.03 4.38 19.35
C PHE A 258 -19.33 5.42 20.42
N LEU A 259 -20.59 5.85 20.55
CA LEU A 259 -21.00 6.78 21.58
C LEU A 259 -20.79 6.20 22.98
N GLU A 260 -21.14 4.94 23.21
CA GLU A 260 -20.93 4.24 24.48
C GLU A 260 -19.43 4.21 24.82
N ASN A 261 -18.56 3.85 23.87
CA ASN A 261 -17.12 3.80 24.05
C ASN A 261 -16.50 5.18 24.26
N ILE A 262 -16.99 6.23 23.61
CA ILE A 262 -16.53 7.60 23.88
C ILE A 262 -17.07 8.13 25.21
N SER A 263 -18.26 7.68 25.63
CA SER A 263 -18.81 8.03 26.93
C SER A 263 -18.07 7.34 28.09
N GLN A 264 -17.33 6.27 27.81
CA GLN A 264 -16.44 5.66 28.79
C GLN A 264 -15.32 6.64 29.17
N THR A 265 -14.94 6.61 30.44
CA THR A 265 -13.89 7.48 30.94
C THR A 265 -12.57 7.15 30.25
N LEU A 266 -12.05 8.10 29.46
CA LEU A 266 -10.72 7.96 28.86
C LEU A 266 -9.68 7.68 29.95
N PRO A 267 -8.64 6.87 29.67
CA PRO A 267 -7.49 6.76 30.56
C PRO A 267 -7.00 8.15 30.97
N TRP A 268 -6.74 8.35 32.27
CA TRP A 268 -6.49 9.68 32.85
C TRP A 268 -5.41 10.49 32.12
N ASN A 269 -4.40 9.82 31.55
CA ASN A 269 -3.32 10.45 30.79
C ASN A 269 -3.81 10.97 29.43
N LEU A 270 -4.74 10.26 28.77
CA LEU A 270 -5.38 10.70 27.54
C LEU A 270 -6.39 11.81 27.82
N GLN A 271 -7.20 11.67 28.88
CA GLN A 271 -8.11 12.73 29.32
C GLN A 271 -7.34 14.03 29.58
N ARG A 272 -6.24 13.97 30.35
CA ARG A 272 -5.40 15.14 30.62
C ARG A 272 -4.81 15.74 29.34
N ALA A 273 -4.38 14.90 28.38
CA ALA A 273 -3.86 15.39 27.10
C ALA A 273 -4.96 16.10 26.29
N LEU A 274 -6.16 15.52 26.24
CA LEU A 274 -7.34 16.08 25.60
C LEU A 274 -7.76 17.40 26.25
N ASP A 275 -7.80 17.46 27.58
CA ASP A 275 -8.09 18.68 28.34
C ASP A 275 -7.05 19.77 28.07
N THR A 276 -5.76 19.40 27.97
CA THR A 276 -4.66 20.33 27.67
C THR A 276 -4.75 20.87 26.24
N TYR A 277 -5.12 20.02 25.27
CA TYR A 277 -5.36 20.42 23.88
C TYR A 277 -6.61 21.31 23.75
N GLY A 278 -7.59 21.08 24.63
CA GLY A 278 -8.93 21.64 24.63
C GLY A 278 -9.90 20.64 24.02
N ALA A 279 -10.68 19.95 24.86
CA ALA A 279 -11.58 18.88 24.43
C ALA A 279 -12.49 19.30 23.27
N SER A 280 -13.08 20.50 23.35
CA SER A 280 -13.93 21.09 22.30
C SER A 280 -13.24 21.33 20.95
N ARG A 281 -11.91 21.26 20.90
CA ARG A 281 -11.10 21.38 19.66
C ARG A 281 -10.77 20.01 19.05
N SER A 282 -11.08 18.92 19.74
CA SER A 282 -10.85 17.57 19.24
C SER A 282 -11.90 17.18 18.22
N ASP A 283 -11.48 16.40 17.21
CA ASP A 283 -12.39 15.85 16.21
C ASP A 283 -13.44 14.94 16.83
N ILE A 284 -13.12 14.26 17.94
CA ILE A 284 -14.09 13.46 18.72
C ILE A 284 -15.21 14.36 19.26
N SER A 285 -14.87 15.46 19.92
CA SER A 285 -15.89 16.37 20.46
C SER A 285 -16.70 17.04 19.36
N LEU A 286 -16.04 17.39 18.24
CA LEU A 286 -16.71 17.93 17.07
C LEU A 286 -17.69 16.91 16.47
N ALA A 287 -17.26 15.66 16.28
CA ALA A 287 -18.10 14.58 15.80
C ALA A 287 -19.30 14.34 16.71
N LEU A 288 -19.10 14.26 18.04
CA LEU A 288 -20.19 14.13 19.01
C LEU A 288 -21.19 15.28 18.91
N SER A 289 -20.70 16.53 18.87
CA SER A 289 -21.58 17.70 18.77
C SER A 289 -22.39 17.71 17.47
N VAL A 290 -21.77 17.30 16.36
CA VAL A 290 -22.44 17.18 15.07
C VAL A 290 -23.47 16.05 15.09
N SER A 291 -23.19 14.92 15.74
CA SER A 291 -24.16 13.83 15.93
C SER A 291 -25.36 14.29 16.75
N GLU A 292 -25.17 15.03 17.84
CA GLU A 292 -26.27 15.57 18.65
C GLU A 292 -27.13 16.56 17.86
N GLU A 293 -26.51 17.50 17.13
CA GLU A 293 -27.22 18.45 16.25
C GLU A 293 -28.00 17.71 15.14
N TYR A 294 -27.40 16.65 14.59
CA TYR A 294 -28.03 15.83 13.57
C TYR A 294 -29.26 15.09 14.10
N ASP A 295 -29.14 14.42 15.25
CA ASP A 295 -30.25 13.70 15.89
C ASP A 295 -31.39 14.66 16.25
N SER A 296 -31.07 15.88 16.67
CA SER A 296 -32.07 16.93 16.89
C SER A 296 -32.81 17.28 15.60
N ALA A 297 -32.07 17.59 14.51
CA ALA A 297 -32.66 17.93 13.22
C ALA A 297 -33.51 16.77 12.65
N MET A 298 -33.10 15.53 12.88
CA MET A 298 -33.86 14.34 12.50
C MET A 298 -35.16 14.22 13.29
N ARG A 299 -35.14 14.43 14.61
CA ARG A 299 -36.37 14.45 15.43
C ARG A 299 -37.34 15.53 14.96
N ASP A 300 -36.83 16.72 14.68
CA ASP A 300 -37.67 17.84 14.18
C ASP A 300 -38.30 17.49 12.83
N ARG A 301 -37.54 16.86 11.93
CA ARG A 301 -38.07 16.34 10.66
C ARG A 301 -39.18 15.30 10.90
N ILE A 302 -39.02 14.38 11.84
CA ILE A 302 -40.06 13.36 12.13
C ILE A 302 -41.33 14.03 12.65
N VAL A 303 -41.20 15.01 13.54
CA VAL A 303 -42.34 15.71 14.15
C VAL A 303 -43.04 16.64 13.15
N HIS A 304 -42.28 17.38 12.35
CA HIS A 304 -42.81 18.47 11.51
C HIS A 304 -42.86 18.14 10.01
N GLY A 305 -42.20 17.08 9.55
CA GLY A 305 -42.13 16.70 8.14
C GLY A 305 -41.32 17.65 7.26
N ASP A 306 -40.61 18.63 7.83
CA ASP A 306 -39.87 19.65 7.06
C ASP A 306 -38.53 19.12 6.53
N LEU A 307 -38.61 18.49 5.36
CA LEU A 307 -37.45 17.98 4.62
C LEU A 307 -36.52 19.09 4.11
N TYR A 308 -37.03 20.31 3.92
CA TYR A 308 -36.22 21.42 3.42
C TYR A 308 -35.29 21.94 4.51
N ALA A 309 -35.83 22.25 5.70
CA ALA A 309 -35.04 22.66 6.86
C ALA A 309 -34.04 21.57 7.28
N PHE A 310 -34.47 20.30 7.26
CA PHE A 310 -33.58 19.18 7.54
C PHE A 310 -32.42 19.09 6.54
N GLY A 311 -32.69 19.28 5.25
CA GLY A 311 -31.67 19.29 4.20
C GLY A 311 -30.63 20.37 4.42
N LEU A 312 -31.06 21.62 4.64
CA LEU A 312 -30.14 22.73 4.90
C LEU A 312 -29.27 22.47 6.13
N LYS A 313 -29.88 21.97 7.22
CA LYS A 313 -29.12 21.63 8.43
C LYS A 313 -28.11 20.52 8.18
N LYS A 314 -28.47 19.51 7.39
CA LYS A 314 -27.55 18.42 7.02
C LYS A 314 -26.36 18.94 6.20
N ALA A 315 -26.58 19.84 5.24
CA ALA A 315 -25.52 20.46 4.46
C ALA A 315 -24.53 21.25 5.36
N GLU A 316 -25.05 22.01 6.33
CA GLU A 316 -24.23 22.71 7.33
C GLU A 316 -23.37 21.73 8.15
N LEU A 317 -23.95 20.62 8.59
CA LEU A 317 -23.25 19.63 9.42
C LEU A 317 -22.15 18.88 8.66
N ILE A 318 -22.35 18.60 7.37
CA ILE A 318 -21.31 18.00 6.50
C ILE A 318 -20.07 18.88 6.46
N LEU A 319 -20.24 20.20 6.36
CA LEU A 319 -19.12 21.15 6.36
C LEU A 319 -18.37 21.20 7.70
N LYS A 320 -19.01 20.82 8.82
CA LYS A 320 -18.40 20.84 10.15
C LYS A 320 -17.53 19.61 10.44
N ALA A 321 -17.96 18.40 10.09
CA ALA A 321 -17.31 17.17 10.59
C ALA A 321 -17.16 16.06 9.54
N ASP A 322 -17.17 16.41 8.24
CA ASP A 322 -16.88 15.57 7.07
C ASP A 322 -17.27 14.08 7.19
N ILE A 323 -18.38 13.69 6.52
CA ILE A 323 -18.84 12.31 6.29
C ILE A 323 -19.14 11.47 7.55
N SER A 324 -18.74 11.89 8.76
CA SER A 324 -18.96 11.16 10.02
C SER A 324 -20.39 11.27 10.56
N ILE A 325 -21.29 11.88 9.80
CA ILE A 325 -22.72 11.62 9.97
C ILE A 325 -23.00 10.26 9.34
N ALA A 326 -22.43 9.20 9.95
CA ALA A 326 -22.97 7.86 9.81
C ALA A 326 -24.47 8.04 9.99
N ASP A 327 -25.24 7.60 8.99
CA ASP A 327 -26.68 7.72 8.96
C ASP A 327 -27.20 7.14 10.29
N GLY A 328 -27.43 8.04 11.26
CA GLY A 328 -27.33 7.90 12.70
C GLY A 328 -27.98 6.71 13.39
N ILE A 329 -27.87 6.77 14.71
CA ILE A 329 -28.14 5.71 15.71
C ILE A 329 -29.53 5.05 15.60
N LEU A 330 -30.49 5.67 14.91
CA LEU A 330 -31.83 5.14 14.70
C LEU A 330 -31.83 4.06 13.59
N ARG A 331 -31.21 2.93 13.93
CA ARG A 331 -31.15 1.68 13.16
C ARG A 331 -32.57 1.22 12.76
N GLY A 332 -32.83 1.05 11.46
CA GLY A 332 -33.89 0.12 11.02
C GLY A 332 -34.84 0.56 9.91
N SER A 333 -34.71 1.74 9.29
CA SER A 333 -35.60 2.10 8.18
C SER A 333 -34.84 2.47 6.91
N SER A 334 -35.03 1.69 5.85
CA SER A 334 -34.59 2.00 4.47
C SER A 334 -35.13 3.35 3.97
N THR A 335 -36.14 3.90 4.64
CA THR A 335 -36.65 5.27 4.48
C THR A 335 -35.57 6.34 4.71
N TRP A 336 -34.47 5.98 5.38
CA TRP A 336 -33.37 6.89 5.66
C TRP A 336 -32.55 7.26 4.43
N MET A 337 -32.02 6.30 3.68
CA MET A 337 -31.16 6.59 2.52
C MET A 337 -31.94 7.40 1.47
N ASN A 338 -33.25 7.15 1.37
CA ASN A 338 -34.17 7.91 0.54
C ASN A 338 -34.35 9.38 0.98
N SER A 339 -33.92 9.73 2.20
CA SER A 339 -34.04 11.10 2.72
C SER A 339 -33.06 12.08 2.09
N TRP A 340 -31.89 11.63 1.64
CA TRP A 340 -30.91 12.47 0.92
C TRP A 340 -31.55 13.08 -0.33
N ARG A 341 -31.97 12.22 -1.27
CA ARG A 341 -32.63 12.66 -2.51
C ARG A 341 -33.89 13.48 -2.24
N SER A 342 -34.67 13.09 -1.24
CA SER A 342 -35.91 13.82 -0.89
C SER A 342 -35.60 15.23 -0.37
N ALA A 343 -34.59 15.39 0.49
CA ALA A 343 -34.18 16.70 1.00
C ALA A 343 -33.57 17.57 -0.11
N ILE A 344 -32.69 16.99 -0.95
CA ILE A 344 -32.08 17.68 -2.10
C ILE A 344 -33.15 18.18 -3.06
N ASN A 345 -34.13 17.34 -3.41
CA ASN A 345 -35.24 17.72 -4.27
C ASN A 345 -36.09 18.84 -3.65
N LYS A 346 -36.28 18.84 -2.33
CA LYS A 346 -37.02 19.90 -1.62
C LYS A 346 -36.26 21.22 -1.60
N ILE A 347 -34.94 21.20 -1.44
CA ILE A 347 -34.09 22.39 -1.58
C ILE A 347 -34.16 22.93 -3.01
N ARG A 348 -33.93 22.09 -4.01
CA ARG A 348 -33.97 22.51 -5.42
C ARG A 348 -35.34 23.04 -5.85
N ALA A 349 -36.43 22.48 -5.32
CA ALA A 349 -37.79 22.93 -5.61
C ALA A 349 -38.12 24.34 -5.10
N LYS A 350 -37.35 24.89 -4.14
CA LYS A 350 -37.49 26.28 -3.71
C LYS A 350 -36.86 27.27 -4.70
N ASP A 351 -35.93 26.79 -5.54
CA ASP A 351 -35.18 27.57 -6.54
C ASP A 351 -34.57 28.87 -6.00
N MET A 352 -34.12 28.85 -4.74
CA MET A 352 -33.43 29.97 -4.13
C MET A 352 -31.93 29.90 -4.48
N PRO A 353 -31.33 30.97 -5.04
CA PRO A 353 -29.92 30.99 -5.41
C PRO A 353 -28.96 30.61 -4.27
N GLU A 354 -29.27 31.05 -3.05
CA GLU A 354 -28.48 30.82 -1.84
C GLU A 354 -28.41 29.37 -1.39
N ASP A 355 -29.41 28.54 -1.74
CA ASP A 355 -29.44 27.14 -1.31
C ASP A 355 -28.83 26.18 -2.33
N LYS A 356 -28.49 26.66 -3.53
CA LYS A 356 -27.96 25.80 -4.60
C LYS A 356 -26.69 25.08 -4.16
N ASP A 357 -25.82 25.77 -3.42
CA ASP A 357 -24.61 25.15 -2.89
C ASP A 357 -24.90 24.11 -1.82
N ALA A 358 -25.91 24.32 -0.96
CA ALA A 358 -26.31 23.33 0.04
C ALA A 358 -26.85 22.04 -0.62
N ALA A 359 -27.64 22.17 -1.70
CA ALA A 359 -28.10 21.03 -2.48
C ALA A 359 -26.93 20.26 -3.12
N ASP A 360 -25.96 20.96 -3.69
CA ASP A 360 -24.82 20.33 -4.37
C ASP A 360 -23.84 19.72 -3.36
N ILE A 361 -23.62 20.32 -2.18
CA ILE A 361 -22.87 19.71 -1.06
C ILE A 361 -23.50 18.37 -0.67
N LEU A 362 -24.82 18.31 -0.54
CA LEU A 362 -25.53 17.07 -0.19
C LEU A 362 -25.43 16.01 -1.29
N ASP A 363 -25.59 16.39 -2.57
CA ASP A 363 -25.44 15.45 -3.68
C ASP A 363 -24.02 14.91 -3.76
N ILE A 364 -23.00 15.77 -3.67
CA ILE A 364 -21.59 15.39 -3.65
C ILE A 364 -21.31 14.44 -2.49
N ALA A 365 -21.74 14.77 -1.27
CA ALA A 365 -21.54 13.91 -0.11
C ALA A 365 -22.21 12.53 -0.28
N ASN A 366 -23.42 12.50 -0.85
CA ASN A 366 -24.13 11.25 -1.15
C ASN A 366 -23.40 10.42 -2.22
N LEU A 367 -22.85 11.07 -3.25
CA LEU A 367 -22.05 10.42 -4.30
C LEU A 367 -20.75 9.84 -3.74
N LEU A 368 -20.03 10.59 -2.91
CA LEU A 368 -18.80 10.13 -2.23
C LEU A 368 -19.10 8.96 -1.28
N TYR A 369 -20.18 9.04 -0.51
CA TYR A 369 -20.62 7.95 0.37
C TYR A 369 -20.87 6.64 -0.41
N HIS A 370 -21.44 6.75 -1.61
CA HIS A 370 -21.67 5.62 -2.51
C HIS A 370 -20.48 5.24 -3.40
N ARG A 371 -19.32 5.86 -3.18
CA ARG A 371 -18.09 5.65 -3.97
C ARG A 371 -18.23 6.01 -5.46
N SER A 372 -19.21 6.85 -5.82
CA SER A 372 -19.37 7.43 -7.15
C SER A 372 -18.46 8.65 -7.34
N ASN A 373 -17.16 8.46 -7.16
CA ASN A 373 -16.18 9.56 -7.10
C ASN A 373 -16.14 10.40 -8.38
N GLU A 374 -16.27 9.79 -9.55
CA GLU A 374 -16.23 10.51 -10.84
C GLU A 374 -17.42 11.47 -11.01
N GLU A 375 -18.61 11.04 -10.62
CA GLU A 375 -19.83 11.87 -10.63
C GLU A 375 -19.72 13.01 -9.61
N ALA A 376 -19.21 12.72 -8.40
CA ALA A 376 -18.98 13.72 -7.37
C ALA A 376 -18.00 14.80 -7.86
N VAL A 377 -16.90 14.37 -8.51
CA VAL A 377 -15.89 15.23 -9.11
C VAL A 377 -16.48 16.08 -10.24
N ALA A 378 -17.30 15.50 -11.12
CA ALA A 378 -17.96 16.24 -12.19
C ALA A 378 -18.89 17.34 -11.63
N LEU A 379 -19.75 16.98 -10.67
CA LEU A 379 -20.65 17.94 -10.01
C LEU A 379 -19.87 19.02 -9.25
N ALA A 380 -18.76 18.66 -8.61
CA ALA A 380 -17.88 19.62 -7.94
C ALA A 380 -17.28 20.64 -8.92
N ARG A 381 -16.82 20.20 -10.11
CA ARG A 381 -16.32 21.13 -11.15
C ARG A 381 -17.39 22.13 -11.57
N GLU A 382 -18.61 21.66 -11.82
CA GLU A 382 -19.73 22.54 -12.18
C GLU A 382 -20.02 23.54 -11.05
N SER A 383 -20.07 23.05 -9.81
CA SER A 383 -20.37 23.87 -8.62
C SER A 383 -19.30 24.93 -8.37
N ILE A 384 -18.02 24.63 -8.63
CA ILE A 384 -16.90 25.60 -8.53
C ILE A 384 -17.07 26.76 -9.51
N THR A 385 -17.64 26.54 -10.70
CA THR A 385 -17.88 27.64 -11.65
C THR A 385 -18.88 28.65 -11.11
N ARG A 386 -19.82 28.19 -10.28
CA ARG A 386 -20.86 29.03 -9.65
C ARG A 386 -20.34 29.68 -8.36
N ASN A 387 -19.68 28.92 -7.50
CA ASN A 387 -19.10 29.41 -6.26
C ASN A 387 -17.65 28.90 -6.06
N PRO A 388 -16.64 29.66 -6.53
CA PRO A 388 -15.24 29.28 -6.39
C PRO A 388 -14.67 29.50 -4.98
N GLU A 389 -15.46 30.04 -4.04
CA GLU A 389 -15.02 30.24 -2.64
C GLU A 389 -15.49 29.12 -1.70
N GLN A 390 -16.26 28.15 -2.21
CA GLN A 390 -16.72 27.00 -1.43
C GLN A 390 -15.65 25.90 -1.37
N ALA A 391 -15.01 25.77 -0.21
CA ALA A 391 -13.89 24.84 -0.02
C ALA A 391 -14.27 23.37 -0.23
N TYR A 392 -15.51 22.99 0.10
CA TYR A 392 -15.96 21.60 0.01
C TYR A 392 -15.98 21.06 -1.42
N PHE A 393 -16.22 21.92 -2.43
CA PHE A 393 -16.17 21.48 -3.82
C PHE A 393 -14.74 21.13 -4.25
N TYR A 394 -13.72 21.84 -3.75
CA TYR A 394 -12.32 21.48 -4.00
C TYR A 394 -11.90 20.21 -3.27
N TYR A 395 -12.46 19.96 -2.08
CA TYR A 395 -12.30 18.69 -1.38
C TYR A 395 -12.88 17.54 -2.22
N ALA A 396 -14.10 17.67 -2.73
CA ALA A 396 -14.65 16.65 -3.63
C ALA A 396 -13.82 16.45 -4.91
N LEU A 397 -13.25 17.53 -5.45
CA LEU A 397 -12.36 17.48 -6.62
C LEU A 397 -11.02 16.78 -6.32
N SER A 398 -10.57 16.71 -5.05
CA SER A 398 -9.36 15.95 -4.70
C SER A 398 -9.56 14.43 -4.85
N PHE A 399 -10.80 13.95 -5.00
CA PHE A 399 -11.08 12.56 -5.34
C PHE A 399 -10.93 12.25 -6.84
N SER A 400 -10.53 13.22 -7.67
CA SER A 400 -10.24 13.03 -9.10
C SER A 400 -9.13 11.99 -9.32
N SER A 401 -9.26 11.18 -10.37
CA SER A 401 -8.23 10.23 -10.80
C SER A 401 -7.00 10.93 -11.42
N ASP A 402 -7.14 12.19 -11.86
CA ASP A 402 -6.02 13.01 -12.31
C ASP A 402 -5.27 13.60 -11.11
N HIS A 403 -4.06 13.09 -10.86
CA HIS A 403 -3.18 13.53 -9.77
C HIS A 403 -2.82 15.02 -9.84
N VAL A 404 -2.71 15.59 -11.05
CA VAL A 404 -2.38 17.01 -11.23
C VAL A 404 -3.58 17.86 -10.83
N GLU A 405 -4.78 17.49 -11.28
CA GLU A 405 -6.02 18.17 -10.91
C GLU A 405 -6.25 18.08 -9.39
N ARG A 406 -6.08 16.89 -8.80
CA ARG A 406 -6.18 16.66 -7.35
C ARG A 406 -5.32 17.62 -6.56
N LEU A 407 -4.01 17.67 -6.86
CA LEU A 407 -3.07 18.54 -6.15
C LEU A 407 -3.40 20.03 -6.33
N GLN A 408 -3.86 20.42 -7.51
CA GLN A 408 -4.29 21.80 -7.77
C GLN A 408 -5.56 22.16 -6.99
N ALA A 409 -6.52 21.23 -6.92
CA ALA A 409 -7.76 21.40 -6.18
C ALA A 409 -7.48 21.57 -4.68
N GLU A 410 -6.68 20.70 -4.08
CA GLU A 410 -6.27 20.79 -2.67
C GLU A 410 -5.62 22.15 -2.35
N LYS A 411 -4.68 22.60 -3.19
CA LYS A 411 -4.00 23.90 -3.03
C LYS A 411 -4.97 25.08 -3.14
N LYS A 412 -6.00 24.98 -3.98
CA LYS A 412 -7.02 26.03 -4.13
C LYS A 412 -8.01 26.02 -2.96
N GLY A 413 -8.50 24.85 -2.58
CA GLY A 413 -9.42 24.67 -1.44
C GLY A 413 -8.86 25.23 -0.14
N LEU A 414 -7.56 25.00 0.13
CA LEU A 414 -6.88 25.57 1.30
C LEU A 414 -6.83 27.11 1.31
N LYS A 415 -7.01 27.77 0.16
CA LYS A 415 -6.99 29.24 0.03
C LYS A 415 -8.37 29.90 0.09
N CYS A 416 -9.46 29.13 0.00
CA CYS A 416 -10.83 29.65 0.08
C CYS A 416 -11.07 30.45 1.37
N GLN A 417 -11.80 31.57 1.27
CA GLN A 417 -12.01 32.48 2.41
C GLN A 417 -12.75 31.85 3.59
N GLN A 418 -13.63 30.89 3.33
CA GLN A 418 -14.36 30.14 4.34
C GLN A 418 -13.41 29.53 5.37
N ASN A 419 -12.33 28.89 4.90
CA ASN A 419 -11.28 28.32 5.74
C ASN A 419 -10.50 29.38 6.53
N ARG A 420 -10.41 30.62 6.04
CA ARG A 420 -9.74 31.73 6.75
C ARG A 420 -10.57 32.26 7.91
N ARG A 421 -11.88 32.45 7.73
CA ARG A 421 -12.77 33.01 8.77
C ARG A 421 -12.86 32.10 9.99
N GLU A 422 -12.94 30.80 9.77
CA GLU A 422 -12.95 29.81 10.85
C GLU A 422 -11.61 29.74 11.60
N ARG A 423 -10.49 29.94 10.91
CA ARG A 423 -9.16 30.06 11.54
C ARG A 423 -9.04 31.32 12.39
N THR A 424 -9.43 32.48 11.85
CA THR A 424 -9.31 33.77 12.55
C THR A 424 -10.24 33.87 13.77
N GLY A 425 -11.42 33.25 13.73
CA GLY A 425 -12.33 33.19 14.88
C GLY A 425 -11.84 32.30 16.03
N ARG A 426 -10.88 31.39 15.76
CA ARG A 426 -10.28 30.49 16.76
C ARG A 426 -8.99 31.03 17.39
N THR A 427 -8.34 32.04 16.79
CA THR A 427 -7.04 32.57 17.26
C THR A 427 -7.14 33.69 18.29
N ASP A 428 -8.33 34.08 18.75
CA ASP A 428 -8.51 35.17 19.72
C ASP A 428 -8.07 34.82 21.17
N ASN A 429 -7.35 33.72 21.38
CA ASN A 429 -6.64 33.47 22.62
C ASN A 429 -5.27 32.78 22.39
N ARG A 430 -4.24 33.63 22.27
CA ARG A 430 -2.78 33.39 22.26
C ARG A 430 -2.10 33.17 20.90
N GLN A 431 -1.09 34.01 20.69
CA GLN A 431 -0.06 33.93 19.64
C GLN A 431 0.68 32.59 19.69
N ALA A 432 0.58 31.80 18.62
CA ALA A 432 1.50 30.73 18.27
C ALA A 432 1.85 30.86 16.78
N PRO A 433 3.07 30.48 16.34
CA PRO A 433 3.59 30.83 15.02
C PRO A 433 2.94 30.04 13.89
N ASP A 434 2.52 30.77 12.85
CA ASP A 434 1.72 30.33 11.70
C ASP A 434 2.39 29.31 10.74
N GLU A 435 3.66 28.96 10.92
CA GLU A 435 4.44 28.29 9.87
C GLU A 435 4.44 26.74 9.94
N ALA A 436 3.85 26.10 10.96
CA ALA A 436 3.97 24.65 11.16
C ALA A 436 2.75 23.80 10.71
N ASN A 437 1.61 24.42 10.33
CA ASN A 437 0.34 23.70 10.12
C ASN A 437 -0.07 23.45 8.65
N GLU A 438 0.58 24.08 7.66
CA GLU A 438 0.34 23.74 6.25
C GLU A 438 0.71 22.29 5.86
N PRO A 439 1.83 21.69 6.32
CA PRO A 439 2.21 20.35 5.87
C PRO A 439 1.33 19.23 6.46
N ALA A 440 0.74 19.42 7.65
CA ALA A 440 -0.05 18.36 8.32
C ALA A 440 -1.40 18.08 7.65
N LEU A 441 -2.07 19.11 7.11
CA LEU A 441 -3.38 18.96 6.45
C LEU A 441 -3.26 18.45 5.01
N ALA A 442 -2.18 18.80 4.30
CA ALA A 442 -1.85 18.17 3.01
C ALA A 442 -1.56 16.67 3.17
N LEU A 443 -0.97 16.26 4.30
CA LEU A 443 -0.68 14.86 4.60
C LEU A 443 -1.94 14.03 4.88
N VAL A 444 -2.95 14.59 5.56
CA VAL A 444 -4.23 13.91 5.83
C VAL A 444 -4.99 13.64 4.52
N ALA A 445 -5.06 14.62 3.60
CA ALA A 445 -5.64 14.44 2.27
C ALA A 445 -4.89 13.40 1.43
N THR A 446 -3.56 13.36 1.54
CA THR A 446 -2.72 12.35 0.86
C THR A 446 -2.95 10.94 1.43
N SER A 447 -3.16 10.81 2.74
CA SER A 447 -3.38 9.51 3.40
C SER A 447 -4.73 8.85 3.03
N GLN A 448 -5.78 9.64 2.84
CA GLN A 448 -7.08 9.14 2.37
C GLN A 448 -7.02 8.74 0.88
N ALA A 449 -6.26 9.47 0.07
CA ALA A 449 -6.05 9.14 -1.34
C ALA A 449 -5.25 7.83 -1.55
N ALA A 450 -4.31 7.51 -0.65
CA ALA A 450 -3.51 6.27 -0.71
C ALA A 450 -4.33 4.99 -0.41
N ARG A 451 -5.53 5.12 0.16
CA ARG A 451 -6.46 4.01 0.43
C ARG A 451 -7.27 3.57 -0.80
N MET A 452 -7.25 4.32 -1.89
CA MET A 452 -8.02 4.02 -3.10
C MET A 452 -7.07 3.54 -4.20
N GLY A 453 -7.18 2.25 -4.55
CA GLY A 453 -6.25 1.52 -5.43
C GLY A 453 -5.96 2.13 -6.80
N HIS A 454 -4.88 1.65 -7.42
CA HIS A 454 -4.32 2.15 -8.68
C HIS A 454 -5.27 1.90 -9.88
N PRO A 455 -5.58 2.90 -10.72
CA PRO A 455 -6.51 2.76 -11.85
C PRO A 455 -5.92 2.13 -13.13
N ASP A 456 -4.71 1.57 -13.10
CA ASP A 456 -3.96 1.17 -14.30
C ASP A 456 -4.18 -0.28 -14.77
N ASP A 457 -5.12 -1.03 -14.18
CA ASP A 457 -5.45 -2.35 -14.71
C ASP A 457 -6.36 -2.21 -15.95
N PRO A 458 -5.95 -2.70 -17.14
CA PRO A 458 -6.81 -2.70 -18.32
C PRO A 458 -8.06 -3.56 -18.08
N PRO A 459 -9.23 -3.17 -18.63
CA PRO A 459 -10.45 -3.93 -18.45
C PRO A 459 -10.27 -5.37 -18.99
N PRO A 460 -10.76 -6.39 -18.28
CA PRO A 460 -10.64 -7.77 -18.74
C PRO A 460 -11.38 -7.95 -20.07
N SER A 461 -10.70 -8.54 -21.05
CA SER A 461 -11.26 -8.92 -22.35
C SER A 461 -12.50 -9.81 -22.18
N PRO A 462 -13.55 -9.66 -23.01
CA PRO A 462 -14.78 -10.45 -22.86
C PRO A 462 -14.52 -11.90 -23.27
N SER A 463 -14.43 -12.80 -22.28
CA SER A 463 -14.43 -14.24 -22.52
C SER A 463 -15.86 -14.78 -22.63
N SER A 464 -16.09 -15.58 -23.68
CA SER A 464 -17.31 -16.25 -24.13
C SER A 464 -18.10 -17.04 -23.07
N PRO A 465 -19.38 -17.36 -23.31
CA PRO A 465 -20.35 -17.73 -22.27
C PRO A 465 -20.15 -19.15 -21.75
N ARG A 466 -20.14 -19.30 -20.42
CA ARG A 466 -20.19 -20.61 -19.75
C ARG A 466 -21.63 -21.08 -19.61
N HIS A 467 -21.85 -22.33 -20.01
CA HIS A 467 -23.09 -23.08 -19.84
C HIS A 467 -23.52 -23.17 -18.36
N SER A 468 -24.78 -22.84 -18.10
CA SER A 468 -25.50 -23.03 -16.85
C SER A 468 -25.95 -24.50 -16.71
N GLY A 469 -25.32 -25.25 -15.81
CA GLY A 469 -25.79 -26.55 -15.34
C GLY A 469 -26.35 -26.42 -13.92
N ALA A 470 -27.66 -26.60 -13.78
CA ALA A 470 -28.39 -26.52 -12.53
C ALA A 470 -28.26 -27.81 -11.71
N HIS A 471 -27.76 -27.71 -10.47
CA HIS A 471 -28.04 -28.67 -9.40
C HIS A 471 -28.00 -27.94 -8.05
N GLY A 472 -29.18 -27.76 -7.44
CA GLY A 472 -29.32 -27.27 -6.07
C GLY A 472 -29.33 -28.43 -5.06
N PRO A 473 -28.74 -28.28 -3.86
CA PRO A 473 -28.93 -29.20 -2.75
C PRO A 473 -30.02 -28.70 -1.77
N PRO A 474 -30.58 -29.59 -0.93
CA PRO A 474 -31.78 -29.31 -0.15
C PRO A 474 -31.48 -28.59 1.17
N ALA A 475 -32.45 -27.78 1.61
CA ALA A 475 -32.46 -27.08 2.88
C ALA A 475 -32.66 -28.04 4.07
N LEU A 476 -31.78 -27.95 5.06
CA LEU A 476 -31.96 -28.53 6.39
C LEU A 476 -32.30 -27.41 7.38
N ALA A 477 -33.50 -27.48 7.96
CA ALA A 477 -33.97 -26.59 9.00
C ALA A 477 -33.39 -27.02 10.36
N PHE A 478 -32.65 -26.14 11.02
CA PHE A 478 -32.28 -26.29 12.43
C PHE A 478 -33.20 -25.43 13.31
N VAL A 479 -33.93 -26.10 14.18
CA VAL A 479 -34.71 -25.51 15.28
C VAL A 479 -33.73 -25.18 16.41
N VAL A 480 -33.56 -23.90 16.73
CA VAL A 480 -32.80 -23.44 17.91
C VAL A 480 -33.80 -23.12 19.02
N THR A 481 -33.71 -23.85 20.13
CA THR A 481 -34.37 -23.53 21.40
C THR A 481 -33.45 -22.65 22.27
N PRO A 482 -33.99 -21.71 23.06
CA PRO A 482 -33.17 -20.80 23.86
C PRO A 482 -32.71 -21.48 25.16
N ALA A 483 -31.39 -21.55 25.35
CA ALA A 483 -30.78 -21.96 26.62
C ALA A 483 -30.69 -20.77 27.57
N THR A 484 -31.31 -20.91 28.74
CA THR A 484 -31.21 -20.01 29.89
C THR A 484 -29.79 -20.03 30.47
N ARG A 485 -29.10 -18.89 30.45
CA ARG A 485 -27.82 -18.70 31.17
C ARG A 485 -28.07 -18.23 32.60
N THR A 486 -27.76 -19.07 33.57
CA THR A 486 -27.53 -18.68 34.96
C THR A 486 -26.11 -18.11 35.13
N PRO A 487 -25.91 -17.07 35.95
CA PRO A 487 -24.58 -16.48 36.19
C PRO A 487 -23.73 -17.34 37.15
N PRO A 488 -22.39 -17.37 36.99
CA PRO A 488 -21.50 -18.06 37.92
C PRO A 488 -21.27 -17.25 39.20
N PRO A 489 -20.83 -17.90 40.30
CA PRO A 489 -20.71 -17.26 41.60
C PRO A 489 -19.49 -16.34 41.71
N VAL A 490 -19.69 -15.23 42.41
CA VAL A 490 -18.66 -14.25 42.79
C VAL A 490 -17.68 -14.90 43.76
N VAL A 491 -16.43 -15.09 43.34
CA VAL A 491 -15.31 -15.50 44.22
C VAL A 491 -14.52 -14.25 44.61
N ASN A 492 -14.57 -13.92 45.89
CA ASN A 492 -13.91 -12.77 46.49
C ASN A 492 -12.49 -13.16 46.91
N HIS A 493 -11.47 -12.76 46.15
CA HIS A 493 -10.07 -12.95 46.53
C HIS A 493 -9.43 -11.63 46.97
N GLN A 494 -9.31 -11.46 48.30
CA GLN A 494 -8.36 -10.54 48.90
C GLN A 494 -6.93 -11.01 48.58
N ARG A 495 -6.09 -10.12 48.01
CA ARG A 495 -4.64 -10.30 47.94
C ARG A 495 -3.92 -9.20 48.73
N PRO A 496 -2.84 -9.51 49.46
CA PRO A 496 -2.00 -8.52 50.10
C PRO A 496 -0.91 -8.00 49.16
N HIS A 497 -0.57 -6.72 49.32
CA HIS A 497 0.57 -6.04 48.69
C HIS A 497 1.92 -6.54 49.21
N PRO A 498 2.98 -6.53 48.37
CA PRO A 498 4.33 -6.29 48.84
C PRO A 498 4.87 -4.95 48.32
N ARG A 499 5.48 -4.19 49.24
CA ARG A 499 6.28 -2.99 48.98
C ARG A 499 7.66 -3.41 48.47
N CYS A 500 8.07 -2.91 47.30
CA CYS A 500 9.48 -2.90 46.88
C CYS A 500 10.02 -1.46 46.97
N ARG A 501 11.02 -1.27 47.82
CA ARG A 501 11.91 -0.09 47.85
C ARG A 501 13.08 -0.36 46.90
N CYS A 502 13.29 0.49 45.91
CA CYS A 502 14.55 0.53 45.15
C CYS A 502 15.42 1.69 45.68
N HIS A 503 16.61 1.33 46.17
CA HIS A 503 17.70 2.28 46.45
C HIS A 503 18.41 2.62 45.14
N VAL A 504 18.56 3.91 44.86
CA VAL A 504 19.41 4.44 43.79
C VAL A 504 20.74 4.84 44.41
N THR A 505 21.83 4.18 44.02
CA THR A 505 23.21 4.60 44.32
C THR A 505 23.85 5.07 43.03
N ARG A 506 24.12 6.39 42.95
CA ARG A 506 25.01 7.01 41.97
C ARG A 506 26.46 6.69 42.34
N CYS A 507 27.26 6.24 41.39
CA CYS A 507 28.72 6.32 41.45
C CYS A 507 29.24 7.04 40.20
N THR A 508 30.07 8.05 40.45
CA THR A 508 30.72 8.95 39.49
C THR A 508 32.20 8.62 39.35
N GLY A 509 32.67 8.51 38.09
CA GLY A 509 34.03 8.78 37.62
C GLY A 509 35.10 7.69 37.81
N PRO A 510 36.34 7.88 37.28
CA PRO A 510 36.72 8.40 35.96
C PRO A 510 37.72 7.47 35.21
N SER A 511 37.94 7.76 33.91
CA SER A 511 38.99 7.18 33.04
C SER A 511 40.41 7.49 33.56
N PRO A 512 41.47 6.72 33.23
CA PRO A 512 42.25 7.06 32.02
C PRO A 512 43.11 5.94 31.34
N HIS A 513 43.61 6.29 30.14
CA HIS A 513 44.86 5.87 29.45
C HIS A 513 45.01 4.49 28.74
N ASN A 514 45.15 4.59 27.39
CA ASN A 514 45.95 3.76 26.44
C ASN A 514 47.46 3.76 26.81
N PRO A 515 48.40 2.94 26.23
CA PRO A 515 48.40 2.32 24.88
C PRO A 515 49.10 0.92 24.73
N ALA A 516 49.19 0.46 23.47
CA ALA A 516 50.31 -0.26 22.82
C ALA A 516 50.21 -1.79 22.53
N THR A 517 50.06 -2.08 21.23
CA THR A 517 50.94 -2.86 20.33
C THR A 517 51.50 -4.23 20.80
N VAL A 518 51.11 -5.32 20.12
CA VAL A 518 52.00 -6.47 19.83
C VAL A 518 51.73 -7.06 18.44
N VAL A 519 52.83 -7.26 17.71
CA VAL A 519 53.00 -7.89 16.39
C VAL A 519 53.48 -9.34 16.57
N SER A 520 52.98 -10.29 15.76
CA SER A 520 53.70 -11.48 15.25
C SER A 520 52.80 -12.20 14.23
N LYS A 521 53.18 -12.34 12.94
CA LYS A 521 54.06 -13.37 12.31
C LYS A 521 53.65 -14.82 12.69
N GLN A 522 53.71 -15.87 11.86
CA GLN A 522 53.77 -16.20 10.42
C GLN A 522 53.95 -17.76 10.38
N HIS A 523 53.68 -18.43 9.23
CA HIS A 523 53.93 -19.87 8.90
C HIS A 523 52.84 -20.85 9.37
N GLY A 524 52.10 -21.61 8.53
CA GLY A 524 52.42 -22.42 7.34
C GLY A 524 52.71 -23.89 7.76
N PRO A 525 52.57 -24.96 6.95
CA PRO A 525 51.81 -25.23 5.72
C PRO A 525 50.92 -26.52 5.77
N ALA A 526 50.29 -26.88 4.64
CA ALA A 526 49.60 -28.14 4.35
C ALA A 526 50.52 -29.38 4.35
N PRO A 527 49.98 -30.63 4.33
CA PRO A 527 49.84 -31.35 3.04
C PRO A 527 48.62 -32.32 2.98
N SER A 528 47.91 -32.43 1.86
CA SER A 528 48.00 -33.44 0.78
C SER A 528 47.07 -34.67 0.88
N THR A 529 46.28 -34.86 -0.19
CA THR A 529 45.89 -36.11 -0.87
C THR A 529 45.09 -37.20 -0.14
N GLN A 530 43.89 -37.54 -0.67
CA GLN A 530 43.69 -38.81 -1.38
C GLN A 530 42.36 -38.89 -2.15
N THR A 531 42.47 -39.62 -3.25
CA THR A 531 41.54 -40.02 -4.31
C THR A 531 40.65 -41.22 -3.93
N SER A 532 39.39 -41.24 -4.38
CA SER A 532 38.62 -42.48 -4.70
C SER A 532 37.36 -42.07 -5.51
N GLU A 533 37.30 -42.36 -6.81
CA GLU A 533 36.71 -43.56 -7.43
C GLU A 533 35.30 -43.35 -8.01
N ARG A 534 35.28 -43.54 -9.33
CA ARG A 534 34.18 -43.85 -10.27
C ARG A 534 32.94 -44.53 -9.67
N ARG A 535 31.76 -44.02 -10.06
CA ARG A 535 30.65 -44.87 -10.53
C ARG A 535 30.02 -44.27 -11.77
N ARG A 536 29.92 -45.11 -12.81
CA ARG A 536 29.18 -44.89 -14.06
C ARG A 536 27.72 -45.26 -13.80
N GLU A 537 26.79 -44.41 -14.19
CA GLU A 537 25.41 -44.81 -14.48
C GLU A 537 25.00 -44.26 -15.84
N SER A 538 24.37 -45.13 -16.63
CA SER A 538 24.04 -44.99 -18.04
C SER A 538 22.71 -44.25 -18.25
N PRO A 539 22.47 -43.65 -19.43
CA PRO A 539 21.22 -42.94 -19.73
C PRO A 539 20.10 -43.88 -20.23
N PRO A 540 18.82 -43.51 -20.07
CA PRO A 540 17.69 -44.25 -20.64
C PRO A 540 17.43 -43.88 -22.12
N PRO A 541 16.66 -44.72 -22.85
CA PRO A 541 16.69 -44.78 -24.30
C PRO A 541 15.74 -43.80 -25.00
N SER A 542 16.16 -43.41 -26.20
CA SER A 542 15.42 -42.68 -27.22
C SER A 542 14.38 -43.57 -27.92
N LEU A 543 13.20 -43.00 -28.19
CA LEU A 543 12.14 -43.55 -29.05
C LEU A 543 11.99 -42.72 -30.34
N PRO A 544 11.41 -43.29 -31.41
CA PRO A 544 11.86 -43.05 -32.77
C PRO A 544 11.09 -41.97 -33.54
N SER A 545 11.81 -41.43 -34.52
CA SER A 545 11.37 -40.59 -35.61
C SER A 545 10.52 -41.34 -36.65
N HIS A 546 9.32 -40.84 -36.91
CA HIS A 546 8.60 -40.92 -38.20
C HIS A 546 8.22 -39.47 -38.53
N GLY A 547 8.31 -38.93 -39.74
CA GLY A 547 8.35 -39.48 -41.08
C GLY A 547 7.55 -38.47 -41.93
N ALA A 548 8.24 -37.77 -42.82
CA ALA A 548 7.68 -36.70 -43.65
C ALA A 548 6.53 -37.17 -44.56
N ARG A 549 5.55 -36.29 -44.82
CA ARG A 549 4.73 -36.23 -46.04
C ARG A 549 4.00 -34.87 -46.15
N THR A 550 4.39 -34.08 -47.13
CA THR A 550 3.58 -33.08 -47.85
C THR A 550 3.09 -33.72 -49.18
N PRO A 551 2.35 -33.03 -50.06
CA PRO A 551 1.12 -32.25 -49.88
C PRO A 551 0.00 -32.77 -50.82
N CYS A 552 -1.26 -32.39 -50.61
CA CYS A 552 -2.31 -32.52 -51.64
C CYS A 552 -3.01 -31.18 -51.85
N THR A 553 -3.17 -30.88 -53.13
CA THR A 553 -3.77 -29.70 -53.74
C THR A 553 -5.28 -29.86 -53.95
N ASP A 554 -5.89 -28.73 -54.27
CA ASP A 554 -7.05 -28.52 -55.16
C ASP A 554 -8.49 -28.49 -54.63
N ASN A 555 -9.07 -27.30 -54.84
CA ASN A 555 -10.35 -26.99 -55.48
C ASN A 555 -11.67 -27.46 -54.83
N ASN A 556 -12.52 -26.52 -54.43
CA ASN A 556 -13.55 -25.98 -55.33
C ASN A 556 -14.45 -24.91 -54.69
N ALA A 557 -14.98 -24.07 -55.56
CA ALA A 557 -15.93 -22.99 -55.35
C ALA A 557 -17.34 -23.46 -54.96
N HIS A 558 -18.10 -22.60 -54.25
CA HIS A 558 -19.38 -22.01 -54.68
C HIS A 558 -20.18 -21.39 -53.51
N GLY A 559 -20.43 -20.08 -53.61
CA GLY A 559 -21.77 -19.48 -53.53
C GLY A 559 -22.51 -19.33 -52.17
N PRO A 560 -23.53 -18.45 -52.09
CA PRO A 560 -23.78 -17.61 -50.91
C PRO A 560 -25.17 -17.78 -50.23
N SER A 561 -25.25 -17.24 -48.99
CA SER A 561 -26.44 -16.67 -48.29
C SER A 561 -27.62 -17.62 -47.93
N PRO A 562 -28.56 -17.27 -47.00
CA PRO A 562 -28.91 -15.94 -46.49
C PRO A 562 -29.16 -15.78 -44.97
N ASP A 563 -29.40 -14.51 -44.63
CA ASP A 563 -30.12 -13.90 -43.51
C ASP A 563 -31.02 -14.81 -42.65
N PHE A 564 -30.99 -14.58 -41.35
CA PHE A 564 -32.20 -14.42 -40.55
C PHE A 564 -31.98 -13.39 -39.43
N SER A 565 -32.81 -12.35 -39.49
CA SER A 565 -33.12 -11.43 -38.41
C SER A 565 -34.02 -12.11 -37.38
N ASP A 566 -33.81 -11.79 -36.10
CA ASP A 566 -34.83 -11.31 -35.16
C ASP A 566 -34.13 -10.62 -33.97
#